data_AF-A0AAU5KKS1-F1
#
_entry.id   AF-A0AAU5KKS1-F1
#
_cell.length_a   1.000
_cell.length_b   1.000
_cell.length_c   1.000
_cell.angle_alpha   90.00
_cell.angle_beta   90.00
_cell.angle_gamma   90.00
#
_symmetry.space_group_name_H-M   'P 1'
#
loop_
_entity.id
_entity.type
_entity.pdbx_description
1 polymer ?
#
loop_
_entity_poly.entity_id
_entity_poly.type
_entity_poly.pdbx_seq_one_letter_code
_entity_poly.pdbx_strand_id
1 'polypeptide(L)' 'MKGLEFQAVAVLGATASAVPLVREITPAAVDRPPHETGLLRERCPLFVACTRAREALAVS' A
#
# COMPACT_ATOMS: atom_id res chain seq x y z
N MET A 1 -10.51 8.01 0.12
CA MET A 1 -10.17 7.45 1.45
C MET A 1 -9.34 8.40 2.31
N LYS A 2 -8.41 9.18 1.75
CA LYS A 2 -7.63 10.13 2.54
C LYS A 2 -8.56 11.13 3.26
N GLY A 3 -8.44 11.23 4.58
CA GLY A 3 -9.25 12.13 5.42
C GLY A 3 -10.60 11.57 5.89
N LEU A 4 -10.94 10.33 5.53
CA LEU A 4 -12.13 9.63 6.05
C LEU A 4 -11.70 8.60 7.10
N GLU A 5 -12.63 8.19 7.97
CA GLU A 5 -12.50 7.06 8.89
C GLU A 5 -13.80 6.24 8.87
N PHE A 6 -13.69 4.93 9.13
CA PHE A 6 -14.82 4.01 9.08
C PHE A 6 -14.82 3.13 10.34
N GLN A 7 -16.00 2.75 10.80
CA GLN A 7 -16.12 1.79 11.91
C GLN A 7 -15.40 0.48 11.56
N ALA A 8 -15.60 -0.03 10.33
CA ALA A 8 -14.95 -1.23 9.83
C ALA A 8 -14.38 -1.02 8.42
N VAL A 9 -13.24 -1.64 8.13
CA VAL A 9 -12.60 -1.67 6.80
C VAL A 9 -12.19 -3.10 6.45
N ALA A 10 -12.44 -3.51 5.21
CA ALA A 10 -11.89 -4.74 4.63
C ALA A 10 -10.99 -4.37 3.44
N VAL A 11 -9.73 -4.81 3.48
CA VAL A 11 -8.77 -4.66 2.38
C VAL A 11 -8.59 -6.02 1.72
N LEU A 12 -9.05 -6.13 0.47
CA LEU A 12 -9.03 -7.37 -0.29
C LEU A 12 -7.97 -7.31 -1.41
N GLY A 13 -7.38 -8.46 -1.72
CA GLY A 13 -6.37 -8.58 -2.76
C GLY A 13 -5.01 -8.03 -2.33
N ALA A 14 -4.73 -7.99 -1.02
CA ALA A 14 -3.46 -7.54 -0.45
C ALA A 14 -2.35 -8.60 -0.64
N THR A 15 -2.04 -8.90 -1.91
CA THR A 15 -1.11 -9.96 -2.31
C THR A 15 0.22 -9.38 -2.80
N ALA A 16 1.27 -10.18 -2.76
CA ALA A 16 2.59 -9.80 -3.28
C ALA A 16 2.59 -9.49 -4.78
N SER A 17 1.60 -10.00 -5.53
CA SER A 17 1.40 -9.68 -6.95
C SER A 17 0.67 -8.36 -7.20
N ALA A 18 -0.07 -7.84 -6.21
CA ALA A 18 -0.86 -6.62 -6.33
C ALA A 18 -0.14 -5.41 -5.74
N VAL A 19 0.53 -5.57 -4.60
CA VAL A 19 1.24 -4.48 -3.92
C VAL A 19 2.63 -4.95 -3.46
N PRO A 20 3.71 -4.24 -3.84
CA PRO A 20 3.73 -3.08 -4.74
C PRO A 20 3.57 -3.46 -6.22
N LEU A 21 3.15 -2.51 -7.06
CA LEU A 21 3.13 -2.73 -8.50
C LEU A 21 4.54 -2.63 -9.08
N VAL A 22 5.27 -3.74 -9.08
CA VAL A 22 6.72 -3.80 -9.39
C VAL A 22 7.09 -3.15 -10.74
N ARG A 23 6.22 -3.24 -11.76
CA ARG A 23 6.47 -2.63 -13.08
C ARG A 23 6.57 -1.11 -13.08
N GLU A 24 6.01 -0.45 -12.06
CA GLU A 24 6.05 1.01 -11.90
C GLU A 24 7.25 1.47 -11.05
N ILE A 25 8.10 0.55 -10.59
CA ILE A 25 9.23 0.83 -9.70
C ILE A 25 10.54 0.68 -10.46
N THR A 26 11.38 1.71 -10.41
CA THR A 26 12.76 1.65 -10.93
C THR A 26 13.50 0.47 -10.30
N PRO A 27 14.15 -0.42 -11.06
CA PRO A 27 14.90 -1.52 -10.49
C PRO A 27 16.04 -1.04 -9.59
N ALA A 28 16.24 -1.69 -8.44
CA ALA A 28 17.29 -1.32 -7.48
C ALA A 28 18.71 -1.36 -8.06
N ALA A 29 18.93 -2.17 -9.10
CA ALA A 29 20.20 -2.27 -9.82
C ALA A 29 20.45 -1.08 -10.74
N VAL A 30 19.41 -0.36 -11.15
CA VAL A 30 19.52 0.86 -11.99
C VAL A 30 19.78 2.06 -11.10
N ASP A 31 18.94 2.27 -10.09
CA ASP A 31 19.11 3.37 -9.13
C ASP A 31 18.36 3.08 -7.82
N ARG A 32 19.06 3.15 -6.68
CA ARG A 32 18.52 2.76 -5.37
C ARG A 32 17.61 3.82 -4.75
N PRO A 33 17.98 5.11 -4.63
CA PRO A 33 17.08 6.13 -4.10
C PRO A 33 15.70 6.21 -4.79
N PRO A 34 15.59 6.19 -6.13
CA PRO A 34 14.30 6.15 -6.81
C PRO A 34 13.54 4.84 -6.57
N HIS A 35 14.24 3.70 -6.50
CA HIS A 35 13.64 2.41 -6.17
C HIS A 35 12.96 2.42 -4.79
N GLU A 36 13.65 2.89 -3.76
CA GLU A 36 13.13 2.99 -2.40
C GLU A 36 11.93 3.93 -2.31
N THR A 37 12.00 5.06 -3.02
CA THR A 37 10.88 6.01 -3.12
C THR A 37 9.67 5.38 -3.81
N GLY A 38 9.87 4.65 -4.91
CA GLY A 38 8.83 3.91 -5.62
C GLY A 38 8.17 2.85 -4.75
N LEU A 39 8.96 2.05 -4.01
CA LEU A 39 8.44 1.08 -3.06
C LEU A 39 7.54 1.71 -1.99
N LEU A 40 7.97 2.84 -1.41
CA LEU A 40 7.18 3.53 -0.39
C LEU A 40 5.89 4.09 -0.98
N ARG A 41 5.95 4.69 -2.18
CA ARG A 41 4.78 5.21 -2.90
C ARG A 41 3.75 4.11 -3.13
N GLU A 42 4.16 2.95 -3.62
CA GLU A 42 3.23 1.85 -3.92
C GLU A 42 2.65 1.19 -2.66
N ARG A 43 3.37 1.20 -1.53
CA ARG A 43 2.89 0.65 -0.25
C ARG A 43 2.00 1.63 0.54
N CYS A 44 2.13 2.93 0.29
CA CYS A 44 1.41 3.97 1.02
C CYS A 44 -0.12 3.82 0.98
N PRO A 45 -0.76 3.49 -0.16
CA PRO A 45 -2.21 3.26 -0.22
C PRO A 45 -2.69 2.16 0.72
N LEU A 46 -1.95 1.05 0.83
CA LEU A 46 -2.28 -0.06 1.73
C LEU A 46 -2.23 0.40 3.20
N PHE A 47 -1.17 1.13 3.58
CA PHE A 47 -1.07 1.73 4.91
C PHE A 47 -2.23 2.69 5.19
N VAL A 48 -2.53 3.60 4.25
CA VAL A 48 -3.64 4.56 4.41
C VAL A 48 -4.96 3.81 4.56
N ALA A 49 -5.21 2.76 3.77
CA ALA A 49 -6.44 1.96 3.83
C ALA A 49 -6.60 1.26 5.19
N CYS A 50 -5.58 0.55 5.65
CA CYS A 50 -5.63 -0.17 6.93
C CYS A 50 -5.82 0.78 8.12
N THR A 51 -5.24 1.98 8.06
CA THR A 51 -5.38 3.00 9.13
C THR A 51 -6.70 3.77 9.10
N ARG A 52 -7.62 3.46 8.16
CA ARG A 52 -8.97 4.04 8.18
C ARG A 52 -9.95 3.31 9.10
N ALA A 53 -9.61 2.11 9.60
CA ALA A 53 -10.46 1.33 10.49
C ALA A 53 -10.40 1.87 11.92
N ARG A 54 -11.56 2.14 12.53
CA ARG A 54 -11.69 2.55 13.93
C ARG A 54 -11.87 1.37 14.87
N GLU A 55 -12.71 0.40 14.50
CA GLU A 55 -13.06 -0.75 15.35
C GLU A 55 -12.58 -2.08 14.76
N ALA A 56 -12.81 -2.31 13.46
CA ALA A 56 -12.52 -3.60 12.83
C ALA A 56 -11.75 -3.45 11.51
N LEU A 57 -10.68 -4.23 11.36
CA LEU A 57 -9.90 -4.35 10.14
C LEU A 57 -9.79 -5.82 9.73
N ALA A 58 -10.13 -6.11 8.47
CA ALA A 58 -9.87 -7.40 7.83
C ALA A 58 -8.95 -7.20 6.62
N VAL A 59 -7.96 -8.08 6.46
CA VAL A 59 -7.02 -8.07 5.33
C VAL A 59 -6.88 -9.48 4.76
N SER A 60 -7.02 -9.63 3.45
CA SER A 60 -6.88 -10.92 2.74
C SER A 60 -6.37 -10.76 1.31
#